data_AF-A0A132CBM5-F1
#
_entry.id   AF-A0A132CBM5-F1
#
_cell.length_a   1.000
_cell.length_b   1.000
_cell.length_c   1.000
_cell.angle_alpha   90.00
_cell.angle_beta   90.00
_cell.angle_gamma   90.00
#
_symmetry.space_group_name_H-M   'P 1'
#
loop_
_entity.id
_entity.type
_entity.pdbx_description
1 polymer ?
#
loop_
_entity_poly.entity_id
_entity_poly.type
_entity_poly.pdbx_seq_one_letter_code
_entity_poly.pdbx_strand_id
1 'polypeptide(L)'
;MRGLTPAKALQKNETPRARRKAIQRNEAPADARRGMHARLDALCIEIRALVSDVSHSADIVLLDLMADDAGSYAQHKAAQDARTWAAAAGVTLETGLMQLGRAIPRDQN
;
A
#
# COMPACT_ATOMS: atom_id res chain seq x y z
N MET A 1 16.19 -78.44 3.10
CA MET A 1 15.40 -77.20 2.99
C MET A 1 14.61 -77.02 4.29
N ARG A 2 15.18 -76.33 5.30
CA ARG A 2 14.50 -75.99 6.57
C ARG A 2 14.38 -74.47 6.64
N GLY A 3 13.16 -73.97 6.85
CA GLY A 3 12.78 -72.57 6.77
C GLY A 3 13.43 -71.68 7.84
N LEU A 4 13.56 -70.40 7.50
CA LEU A 4 14.16 -69.36 8.33
C LEU A 4 13.45 -69.20 9.68
N THR A 5 14.24 -69.16 10.75
CA THR A 5 13.82 -68.75 12.11
C THR A 5 13.40 -67.27 12.14
N PRO A 6 12.38 -66.87 12.95
CA PRO A 6 11.88 -65.51 12.97
C PRO A 6 12.90 -64.50 13.54
N ALA A 7 12.85 -63.27 13.05
CA ALA A 7 13.67 -62.16 13.50
C ALA A 7 13.41 -61.81 14.98
N LYS A 8 14.49 -61.45 15.70
CA LYS A 8 14.50 -61.04 17.12
C LYS A 8 13.35 -60.08 17.46
N ALA A 9 12.66 -60.39 18.55
CA ALA A 9 11.66 -59.51 19.15
C ALA A 9 12.24 -58.11 19.44
N LEU A 10 11.49 -57.07 19.06
CA LEU A 10 11.78 -55.68 19.39
C LEU A 10 11.80 -55.51 20.92
N GLN A 11 13.00 -55.30 21.46
CA GLN A 11 13.20 -55.00 22.87
C GLN A 11 12.63 -53.60 23.15
N LYS A 12 11.49 -53.55 23.83
CA LYS A 12 10.87 -52.32 24.29
C LYS A 12 11.71 -51.79 25.45
N ASN A 13 12.72 -50.96 25.15
CA ASN A 13 13.45 -50.24 26.18
C ASN A 13 12.51 -49.21 26.82
N GLU A 14 11.88 -49.58 27.93
CA GLU A 14 11.22 -48.67 28.87
C GLU A 14 12.27 -47.85 29.62
N THR A 15 13.03 -47.03 28.91
CA THR A 15 13.74 -45.93 29.56
C THR A 15 12.70 -44.88 29.94
N PRO A 16 12.59 -44.47 31.22
CA PRO A 16 11.75 -43.35 31.60
C PRO A 16 12.20 -42.16 30.76
N ARG A 17 11.29 -41.63 29.94
CA ARG A 17 11.53 -40.48 29.08
C ARG A 17 11.92 -39.32 29.99
N ALA A 18 13.23 -39.12 30.17
CA ALA A 18 13.77 -38.12 31.08
C ALA A 18 13.06 -36.79 30.79
N ARG A 19 12.37 -36.26 31.80
CA ARG A 19 11.58 -35.03 31.71
C ARG A 19 12.46 -33.95 31.07
N ARG A 20 12.06 -33.44 29.89
CA ARG A 20 12.74 -32.32 29.23
C ARG A 20 12.86 -31.18 30.26
N LYS A 21 14.07 -30.63 30.44
CA LYS A 21 14.27 -29.42 31.26
C LYS A 21 13.31 -28.34 30.78
N ALA A 22 12.70 -27.61 31.71
CA ALA A 22 11.89 -26.44 31.37
C ALA A 22 12.74 -25.49 30.52
N ILE A 23 12.24 -25.12 29.34
CA ILE A 23 12.88 -24.13 28.47
C ILE A 23 12.87 -22.81 29.26
N GLN A 24 14.04 -22.31 29.64
CA GLN A 24 14.12 -21.00 30.30
C GLN A 24 13.62 -19.93 29.34
N ARG A 25 12.63 -19.15 29.76
CA ARG A 25 12.10 -18.00 29.02
C ARG A 25 13.12 -16.88 29.14
N ASN A 26 13.77 -16.51 28.03
CA ASN A 26 14.72 -15.39 28.02
C ASN A 26 13.96 -14.07 27.82
N GLU A 27 13.74 -13.32 28.90
CA GLU A 27 12.94 -12.09 28.93
C GLU A 27 13.72 -10.87 28.41
N ALA A 28 15.03 -10.78 28.66
CA ALA A 28 15.87 -9.68 28.21
C ALA A 28 15.81 -9.37 26.68
N PRO A 29 15.92 -10.36 25.75
CA PRO A 29 15.73 -10.12 24.33
C PRO A 29 14.27 -9.91 23.93
N ALA A 30 13.31 -10.31 24.77
CA ALA A 30 11.90 -10.00 24.53
C ALA A 30 11.60 -8.52 24.86
N ASP A 31 12.19 -7.97 25.91
CA ASP A 31 12.06 -6.57 26.29
C ASP A 31 12.75 -5.63 25.29
N ALA A 32 13.93 -6.01 24.78
CA ALA A 32 14.59 -5.27 23.71
C ALA A 32 13.73 -5.20 22.42
N ARG A 33 13.09 -6.32 22.04
CA ARG A 33 12.15 -6.37 20.91
C ARG A 33 10.90 -5.51 21.17
N ARG A 34 10.40 -5.50 22.40
CA ARG A 34 9.25 -4.67 22.79
C ARG A 34 9.60 -3.18 22.74
N GLY A 35 10.78 -2.79 23.23
CA GLY A 35 11.28 -1.41 23.15
C GLY A 35 11.47 -0.94 21.71
N MET A 36 11.98 -1.80 20.82
CA MET A 36 12.09 -1.48 19.40
C MET A 36 10.71 -1.31 18.74
N HIS A 37 9.75 -2.18 19.02
CA HIS A 37 8.37 -2.01 18.53
C HIS A 37 7.76 -0.70 19.00
N ALA A 38 7.88 -0.36 20.29
CA ALA A 38 7.36 0.90 20.81
C ALA A 38 7.97 2.13 20.11
N ARG A 39 9.26 2.08 19.78
CA ARG A 39 9.93 3.15 19.03
C ARG A 39 9.43 3.24 17.58
N LEU A 40 9.20 2.11 16.92
CA LEU A 40 8.63 2.09 15.57
C LEU A 40 7.19 2.58 15.54
N ASP A 41 6.38 2.23 16.55
CA ASP A 41 5.01 2.71 16.69
C ASP A 41 4.98 4.21 16.90
N ALA A 42 5.84 4.75 17.77
CA ALA A 42 5.99 6.19 17.97
C ALA A 42 6.38 6.89 16.66
N LEU A 43 7.34 6.35 15.91
CA LEU A 43 7.73 6.90 14.61
C LEU A 43 6.58 6.85 13.59
N CYS A 44 5.80 5.76 13.56
CA CYS A 44 4.63 5.66 12.70
C CYS A 44 3.57 6.72 13.03
N ILE A 45 3.39 7.05 14.30
CA ILE A 45 2.46 8.11 14.74
C ILE A 45 2.96 9.47 14.23
N GLU A 46 4.24 9.79 14.44
CA GLU A 46 4.84 11.04 13.96
C GLU A 46 4.77 11.18 12.44
N ILE A 47 5.06 10.11 11.69
CA ILE A 47 4.95 10.12 10.23
C ILE A 47 3.50 10.38 9.79
N ARG A 48 2.51 9.76 10.44
CA ARG A 48 1.10 10.00 10.12
C ARG A 48 0.68 11.44 10.43
N ALA A 49 1.17 12.01 11.52
CA ALA A 49 0.92 13.41 11.86
C ALA A 49 1.51 14.33 10.76
N LEU A 50 2.76 14.11 10.37
CA LEU A 50 3.40 14.88 9.29
C LEU A 50 2.67 14.75 7.95
N VAL A 51 2.21 13.55 7.60
CA VAL A 51 1.40 13.34 6.39
C VAL A 51 0.11 14.16 6.46
N SER A 52 -0.56 14.18 7.61
CA SER A 52 -1.75 14.99 7.82
C SER A 52 -1.48 16.49 7.64
N ASP A 53 -0.38 16.99 8.21
CA ASP A 53 -0.01 18.41 8.10
C ASP A 53 0.34 18.81 6.67
N VAL A 54 1.09 17.96 5.96
CA VAL A 54 1.43 18.19 4.54
C VAL A 54 0.18 18.16 3.66
N SER A 55 -0.73 17.20 3.87
CA SER A 55 -2.00 17.14 3.16
C SER A 55 -2.85 18.38 3.43
N HIS A 56 -2.96 18.80 4.69
CA HIS A 56 -3.71 20.00 5.06
C HIS A 56 -3.12 21.27 4.41
N SER A 57 -1.79 21.42 4.41
CA SER A 57 -1.15 22.54 3.72
C SER A 57 -1.38 22.51 2.21
N ALA A 58 -1.37 21.33 1.58
CA ALA A 58 -1.66 21.19 0.16
C ALA A 58 -3.12 21.56 -0.16
N ASP A 59 -4.06 21.18 0.70
CA ASP A 59 -5.47 21.56 0.57
C ASP A 59 -5.66 23.08 0.64
N ILE A 60 -4.96 23.77 1.56
CA ILE A 60 -4.99 25.23 1.64
C ILE A 60 -4.45 25.87 0.35
N VAL A 61 -3.31 25.40 -0.14
CA VAL A 61 -2.72 25.92 -1.40
C VAL A 61 -3.67 25.70 -2.58
N LEU A 62 -4.38 24.57 -2.62
CA LEU A 62 -5.40 24.33 -3.62
C LEU A 62 -6.57 25.32 -3.48
N LEU A 63 -7.05 25.59 -2.27
CA LEU A 63 -8.10 26.58 -2.03
C LEU A 63 -7.67 27.99 -2.46
N ASP A 64 -6.43 28.38 -2.19
CA ASP A 64 -5.87 29.66 -2.63
C ASP A 64 -5.84 29.75 -4.17
N LEU A 65 -5.41 28.67 -4.84
CA LEU A 65 -5.41 28.60 -6.30
C LEU A 65 -6.84 28.65 -6.87
N MET A 66 -7.82 28.10 -6.15
CA MET A 66 -9.23 28.14 -6.54
C MET A 66 -9.87 29.51 -6.30
N ALA A 67 -9.40 30.27 -5.32
CA ALA A 67 -9.85 31.63 -5.03
C ALA A 67 -9.29 32.66 -6.01
N ASP A 68 -8.16 32.36 -6.66
CA ASP A 68 -7.64 33.15 -7.77
C ASP A 68 -8.47 32.95 -9.05
N ASP A 69 -9.43 33.86 -9.26
CA ASP A 69 -10.31 33.87 -10.44
C ASP A 69 -9.58 34.15 -11.77
N ALA A 70 -8.31 34.57 -11.74
CA ALA A 70 -7.50 34.80 -12.94
C ALA A 70 -6.47 33.69 -13.21
N GLY A 71 -6.28 32.78 -12.24
CA GLY A 71 -5.25 31.75 -12.26
C GLY A 71 -5.52 30.57 -13.20
N SER A 72 -4.54 29.67 -13.26
CA SER A 72 -4.61 28.45 -14.07
C SER A 72 -5.83 27.57 -13.75
N TYR A 73 -6.25 27.52 -12.48
CA TYR A 73 -7.43 26.77 -12.08
C TYR A 73 -8.71 27.35 -12.65
N ALA A 74 -8.90 28.68 -12.59
CA ALA A 74 -10.09 29.33 -13.15
C ALA A 74 -10.20 29.08 -14.66
N GLN A 75 -9.08 29.16 -15.40
CA GLN A 75 -9.03 28.83 -16.83
C GLN A 75 -9.39 27.36 -17.09
N HIS A 76 -8.85 26.43 -16.31
CA HIS A 76 -9.17 25.01 -16.43
C HIS A 76 -10.65 24.73 -16.14
N LYS A 77 -11.19 25.33 -15.08
CA LYS A 77 -12.60 25.24 -14.68
C LYS A 77 -13.51 25.78 -15.79
N ALA A 78 -13.23 26.97 -16.32
CA ALA A 78 -13.99 27.55 -17.42
C ALA A 78 -14.00 26.64 -18.66
N ALA A 79 -12.85 26.06 -19.01
CA ALA A 79 -12.76 25.09 -20.11
C ALA A 79 -13.58 23.82 -19.82
N GLN A 80 -13.63 23.35 -18.57
CA GLN A 80 -14.42 22.20 -18.17
C GLN A 80 -15.92 22.49 -18.16
N ASP A 81 -16.33 23.65 -17.68
CA ASP A 81 -17.71 24.10 -17.70
C ASP A 81 -18.23 24.24 -19.14
N ALA A 82 -17.42 24.81 -20.05
CA ALA A 82 -17.75 24.88 -21.47
C ALA A 82 -17.96 23.49 -22.09
N ARG A 83 -17.12 22.50 -21.75
CA ARG A 83 -17.31 21.11 -22.20
C ARG A 83 -18.58 20.49 -21.65
N THR A 84 -18.88 20.75 -20.38
CA THR A 84 -20.10 20.29 -19.72
C THR A 84 -21.34 20.84 -20.41
N TRP A 85 -21.36 22.14 -20.71
CA TRP A 85 -22.46 22.78 -21.43
C TRP A 85 -22.61 22.28 -22.85
N ALA A 86 -21.50 22.10 -23.57
CA ALA A 86 -21.56 21.51 -24.91
C ALA A 86 -22.13 20.09 -24.88
N ALA A 87 -21.66 19.24 -23.96
CA ALA A 87 -22.16 17.88 -23.82
C ALA A 87 -23.67 17.86 -23.49
N ALA A 88 -24.14 18.77 -22.63
CA ALA A 88 -25.56 18.93 -22.34
C ALA A 88 -26.39 19.35 -23.56
N ALA A 89 -25.78 20.09 -24.50
CA ALA A 89 -26.37 20.45 -25.78
C ALA A 89 -26.22 19.35 -26.86
N GLY A 90 -25.66 18.18 -26.52
CA GLY A 90 -25.37 17.11 -27.47
C GLY A 90 -24.19 17.39 -28.42
N VAL A 91 -23.38 18.40 -28.10
CA VAL A 91 -22.20 18.81 -28.86
C VAL A 91 -20.93 18.38 -28.14
N THR A 92 -20.01 17.75 -28.86
CA THR A 92 -18.69 17.43 -28.30
C THR A 92 -17.69 18.52 -28.68
N LEU A 93 -17.17 19.25 -27.69
CA LEU A 93 -16.00 20.12 -27.90
C LEU A 93 -14.73 19.26 -27.89
N GLU A 94 -13.96 19.32 -28.98
CA GLU A 94 -12.69 18.59 -29.06
C GLU A 94 -11.69 19.14 -28.04
N THR A 95 -11.02 18.24 -27.32
CA THR A 95 -9.89 18.59 -26.45
C THR A 95 -8.59 18.62 -27.26
N GLY A 96 -7.55 19.29 -26.75
CA GLY A 96 -6.24 19.29 -27.40
C GLY A 96 -5.68 17.87 -27.65
N LEU A 97 -5.93 16.93 -26.74
CA LEU A 97 -5.53 15.53 -26.92
C LEU A 97 -6.29 14.86 -28.08
N MET A 98 -7.59 15.13 -28.21
CA MET A 98 -8.40 14.61 -29.32
C MET A 98 -7.94 15.19 -30.66
N GLN A 99 -7.61 16.49 -30.70
CA GLN A 99 -7.07 17.14 -31.89
C GLN A 99 -5.72 16.54 -32.29
N LEU A 100 -4.83 16.31 -31.31
CA LEU A 100 -3.54 15.63 -31.56
C LEU A 100 -3.73 14.21 -32.10
N GLY A 101 -4.62 13.42 -31.50
CA GLY A 101 -4.92 12.07 -32.00
C GLY A 101 -5.50 12.05 -33.42
N ARG A 102 -6.11 13.15 -33.87
CA ARG A 102 -6.60 13.34 -35.24
C ARG A 102 -5.51 13.82 -36.20
N ALA A 103 -4.55 14.60 -35.70
CA ALA A 103 -3.45 15.16 -36.47
C ALA A 103 -2.31 14.14 -36.71
N ILE A 104 -2.21 13.09 -35.89
CA ILE A 104 -1.25 12.00 -36.10
C ILE A 104 -1.71 11.13 -37.29
N PRO A 105 -0.86 10.89 -38.31
CA PRO A 105 -1.18 9.99 -39.41
C PRO A 105 -1.55 8.62 -38.88
N ARG A 106 -2.71 8.09 -39.28
CA ARG A 106 -3.02 6.68 -39.05
C ARG A 106 -2.19 5.87 -40.04
N ASP A 107 -1.15 5.21 -39.57
CA ASP A 107 -0.52 4.13 -40.34
C ASP A 107 -1.60 3.08 -40.59
N GLN A 108 -2.07 3.04 -41.83
CA GLN A 108 -2.93 1.97 -42.34
C GLN A 108 -2.00 0.79 -42.63
N ASN A 109 -2.01 -0.20 -41.74
CA ASN A 109 -1.40 -1.51 -41.97
C ASN A 109 -2.50 -2.52 -42.31
#